data_AF-A0A1F1KDR4-F1
#
_entry.id   AF-A0A1F1KDR4-F1
#
_cell.length_a   1.000
_cell.length_b   1.000
_cell.length_c   1.000
_cell.angle_alpha   90.00
_cell.angle_beta   90.00
_cell.angle_gamma   90.00
#
_symmetry.space_group_name_H-M   'P 1'
#
loop_
_entity.id
_entity.type
_entity.pdbx_description
1 polymer ?
#
loop_
_entity_poly.entity_id
_entity_poly.type
_entity_poly.pdbx_seq_one_letter_code
_entity_poly.pdbx_strand_id
1 'polypeptide(L)'
;MSTPYSDPYPPSHGGPAGQSSPTGTEPAGAPNPFSKESGFFSALTDLRFTKFVTPKVVSVVYVLMAVAIAIGLLMWTITAFAIMATGDGEASAILIGLLMLVAGPIVALLYLVLARVSLEGMVAVIRIAEDVAAIRRR
;
A
#
# COMPACT_ATOMS: atom_id res chain seq x y z
N MET A 1 18.89 -6.50 -74.35
CA MET A 1 19.44 -7.84 -74.00
C MET A 1 20.15 -7.69 -72.66
N SER A 2 19.47 -7.98 -71.54
CA SER A 2 19.52 -9.27 -70.80
C SER A 2 20.94 -9.57 -70.30
N THR A 3 21.33 -9.01 -69.14
CA THR A 3 21.43 -9.66 -67.80
C THR A 3 22.69 -10.54 -67.67
N PRO A 4 23.09 -10.96 -66.45
CA PRO A 4 23.39 -10.25 -65.20
C PRO A 4 24.78 -10.73 -64.68
N TYR A 5 24.98 -10.87 -63.35
CA TYR A 5 26.08 -11.59 -62.67
C TYR A 5 27.22 -10.66 -62.18
N SER A 6 27.69 -10.65 -60.94
CA SER A 6 27.35 -11.33 -59.68
C SER A 6 28.18 -10.66 -58.59
N ASP A 7 27.62 -10.44 -57.41
CA ASP A 7 28.40 -10.29 -56.19
C ASP A 7 28.75 -11.68 -55.64
N PRO A 8 29.99 -11.90 -55.18
CA PRO A 8 30.22 -12.80 -54.05
C PRO A 8 31.27 -12.26 -53.05
N TYR A 9 30.78 -11.74 -51.91
CA TYR A 9 31.19 -12.03 -50.51
C TYR A 9 32.67 -11.84 -50.02
N PRO A 10 32.94 -11.81 -48.69
CA PRO A 10 33.77 -10.82 -48.00
C PRO A 10 35.04 -11.50 -47.40
N PRO A 11 35.50 -11.24 -46.15
CA PRO A 11 35.84 -10.02 -45.41
C PRO A 11 37.36 -9.98 -45.10
N SER A 12 37.93 -8.83 -44.71
CA SER A 12 39.12 -8.88 -43.84
C SER A 12 39.23 -7.64 -42.95
N HIS A 13 39.61 -7.92 -41.71
CA HIS A 13 39.56 -7.05 -40.55
C HIS A 13 40.79 -6.14 -40.46
N GLY A 14 40.63 -4.99 -39.80
CA GLY A 14 41.63 -4.55 -38.82
C GLY A 14 42.21 -3.14 -38.95
N GLY A 15 41.41 -2.11 -38.60
CA GLY A 15 41.82 -0.80 -38.03
C GLY A 15 42.83 0.07 -38.81
N PRO A 16 43.21 1.28 -38.35
CA PRO A 16 42.83 2.00 -37.12
C PRO A 16 42.39 3.48 -37.36
N ALA A 17 42.10 4.17 -36.25
CA ALA A 17 42.09 5.64 -36.08
C ALA A 17 40.89 6.46 -36.64
N GLY A 18 39.87 6.66 -35.79
CA GLY A 18 39.03 7.87 -35.80
C GLY A 18 39.48 8.75 -34.63
N GLN A 19 40.02 9.96 -34.82
CA GLN A 19 39.49 11.17 -35.45
C GLN A 19 38.39 11.83 -34.59
N SER A 20 38.79 12.97 -34.03
CA SER A 20 38.07 13.87 -33.14
C SER A 20 36.91 14.60 -33.85
N SER A 21 35.76 14.73 -33.18
CA SER A 21 34.92 15.96 -33.22
C SER A 21 33.86 15.99 -32.10
N PRO A 22 33.41 17.20 -31.69
CA PRO A 22 32.94 17.48 -30.33
C PRO A 22 31.49 18.00 -30.27
N THR A 23 30.61 17.44 -29.44
CA THR A 23 29.42 18.17 -28.97
C THR A 23 28.77 17.53 -27.74
N GLY A 24 28.74 18.29 -26.65
CA GLY A 24 27.74 18.27 -25.56
C GLY A 24 27.32 16.92 -24.98
N THR A 25 28.09 16.41 -24.01
CA THR A 25 27.52 15.51 -22.98
C THR A 25 27.27 16.35 -21.74
N GLU A 26 26.00 16.72 -21.51
CA GLU A 26 25.54 17.13 -20.19
C GLU A 26 25.91 16.02 -19.19
N PRO A 27 26.42 16.36 -17.99
CA PRO A 27 26.65 15.36 -16.97
C PRO A 27 25.28 14.82 -16.57
N ALA A 28 25.04 13.55 -16.92
CA ALA A 28 23.91 12.77 -16.43
C ALA A 28 23.85 12.96 -14.90
N GLY A 29 22.84 13.71 -14.46
CA GLY A 29 22.61 13.98 -13.06
C GLY A 29 22.63 12.66 -12.31
N ALA A 30 23.57 12.54 -11.38
CA ALA A 30 23.59 11.46 -10.42
C ALA A 30 22.16 11.29 -9.85
N PRO A 31 21.65 10.05 -9.70
CA PRO A 31 20.37 9.84 -9.05
C PRO A 31 20.44 10.55 -7.70
N ASN A 32 19.70 11.64 -7.55
CA ASN A 32 19.68 12.39 -6.30
C ASN A 32 19.17 11.40 -5.23
N PRO A 33 20.01 10.92 -4.28
CA PRO A 33 19.54 9.99 -3.25
C PRO A 33 18.59 10.70 -2.25
N PHE A 34 18.36 11.98 -2.47
CA PHE A 34 17.50 12.87 -1.70
C PHE A 34 16.24 13.30 -2.46
N SER A 35 15.72 12.52 -3.41
CA SER A 35 14.27 12.51 -3.60
C SER A 35 13.64 11.96 -2.32
N LYS A 36 13.61 12.81 -1.30
CA LYS A 36 13.05 12.56 0.01
C LYS A 36 11.58 12.37 -0.24
N GLU A 37 11.19 11.13 -0.50
CA GLU A 37 9.80 10.72 -0.39
C GLU A 37 9.35 11.25 0.96
N SER A 38 8.52 12.29 0.93
CA SER A 38 7.99 12.95 2.11
C SER A 38 7.42 11.84 2.98
N GLY A 39 8.10 11.52 4.09
CA GLY A 39 7.83 10.34 4.89
C GLY A 39 6.37 10.29 5.26
N PHE A 40 5.80 9.09 5.27
CA PHE A 40 4.40 8.81 5.60
C PHE A 40 3.90 9.61 6.83
N PHE A 41 4.76 9.78 7.85
CA PHE A 41 4.51 10.56 9.05
C PHE A 41 4.37 12.08 8.82
N SER A 42 5.09 12.65 7.85
CA SER A 42 4.98 14.07 7.48
C SER A 42 3.67 14.39 6.76
N ALA A 43 3.07 13.41 6.08
CA ALA A 43 1.77 13.54 5.43
C ALA A 43 0.61 13.34 6.41
N LEU A 44 0.81 12.54 7.48
CA LEU A 44 -0.18 12.35 8.54
C LEU A 44 -0.33 13.57 9.45
N THR A 45 0.74 14.34 9.66
CA THR A 45 0.68 15.59 10.44
C THR A 45 0.28 16.81 9.60
N ASP A 46 0.02 16.65 8.30
CA ASP A 46 -0.49 17.73 7.44
C ASP A 46 -2.01 17.87 7.62
N LEU A 47 -2.42 18.53 8.71
CA LEU A 47 -3.81 18.87 9.04
C LEU A 47 -4.48 19.81 8.02
N ARG A 48 -3.75 20.25 6.97
CA ARG A 48 -4.26 21.07 5.87
C ARG A 48 -4.71 20.27 4.64
N PHE A 49 -4.56 18.94 4.61
CA PHE A 49 -4.98 18.07 3.48
C PHE A 49 -4.53 18.59 2.09
N THR A 50 -3.38 19.25 2.02
CA THR A 50 -2.92 19.96 0.81
C THR A 50 -2.42 19.02 -0.28
N LYS A 51 -2.26 17.72 0.03
CA LYS A 51 -1.80 16.68 -0.89
C LYS A 51 -2.82 15.53 -0.92
N PHE A 52 -3.44 15.29 -2.08
CA PHE A 52 -4.37 14.18 -2.32
C PHE A 52 -3.60 12.84 -2.30
N VAL A 53 -3.34 12.34 -1.10
CA VAL A 53 -2.70 11.04 -0.82
C VAL A 53 -3.79 9.99 -0.51
N THR A 54 -5.03 10.25 -0.93
CA THR A 54 -6.24 9.54 -0.49
C THR A 54 -6.15 8.00 -0.62
N PRO A 55 -5.61 7.41 -1.71
CA PRO A 55 -5.45 5.96 -1.79
C PRO A 55 -4.40 5.39 -0.83
N LYS A 56 -3.32 6.13 -0.55
CA LYS A 56 -2.24 5.72 0.35
C LYS A 56 -2.60 5.91 1.84
N VAL A 57 -3.48 6.86 2.15
CA VAL A 57 -3.96 7.07 3.54
C VAL A 57 -4.89 5.93 3.96
N VAL A 58 -5.77 5.47 3.06
CA VAL A 58 -6.72 4.38 3.33
C VAL A 58 -6.03 3.11 3.81
N SER A 59 -4.92 2.71 3.19
CA SER A 59 -4.20 1.49 3.58
C SER A 59 -3.64 1.59 5.00
N VAL A 60 -3.17 2.75 5.44
CA VAL A 60 -2.67 2.90 6.81
C VAL A 60 -3.79 3.03 7.82
N VAL A 61 -4.89 3.70 7.47
CA VAL A 61 -6.08 3.71 8.31
C VAL A 61 -6.60 2.28 8.54
N TYR A 62 -6.57 1.41 7.52
CA TYR A 62 -6.87 -0.01 7.70
C TYR A 62 -5.97 -0.68 8.73
N VAL A 63 -4.66 -0.53 8.59
CA VAL A 63 -3.69 -1.14 9.51
C VAL A 63 -3.89 -0.64 10.93
N LEU A 64 -4.11 0.66 11.12
CA LEU A 64 -4.38 1.24 12.44
C LEU A 64 -5.67 0.69 13.05
N MET A 65 -6.76 0.58 12.28
CA MET A 65 -8.00 -0.04 12.75
C MET A 65 -7.80 -1.52 13.09
N ALA A 66 -7.11 -2.28 12.25
CA ALA A 66 -6.83 -3.69 12.49
C ALA A 66 -6.01 -3.89 13.77
N VAL A 67 -4.98 -3.07 13.99
CA VAL A 67 -4.19 -3.07 15.23
C VAL A 67 -5.04 -2.69 16.43
N ALA A 68 -5.89 -1.66 16.32
CA ALA A 68 -6.80 -1.28 17.40
C ALA A 68 -7.80 -2.39 17.74
N ILE A 69 -8.36 -3.08 16.74
CA ILE A 69 -9.24 -4.23 16.94
C ILE A 69 -8.47 -5.39 17.60
N ALA A 70 -7.23 -5.66 17.20
CA ALA A 70 -6.40 -6.70 17.80
C ALA A 70 -6.08 -6.40 19.27
N ILE A 71 -5.74 -5.15 19.61
CA ILE A 71 -5.54 -4.70 21.00
C ILE A 71 -6.86 -4.81 21.78
N GLY A 72 -7.97 -4.38 21.19
CA GLY A 72 -9.29 -4.51 21.79
C GLY A 72 -9.65 -5.97 22.10
N LEU A 73 -9.37 -6.88 21.16
CA LEU A 73 -9.56 -8.32 21.36
C LEU A 73 -8.66 -8.84 22.48
N LEU A 74 -7.39 -8.41 22.56
CA LEU A 74 -6.49 -8.80 23.64
C LEU A 74 -7.04 -8.36 25.01
N MET A 75 -7.45 -7.09 25.13
CA MET A 75 -8.05 -6.55 26.36
C MET A 75 -9.35 -7.27 26.73
N TRP A 76 -10.20 -7.56 25.75
CA TRP A 76 -11.42 -8.35 25.92
C TRP A 76 -11.11 -9.74 26.47
N THR A 77 -10.11 -10.42 25.89
CA THR A 77 -9.67 -11.75 26.29
C THR A 77 -9.13 -11.76 27.73
N ILE A 78 -8.31 -10.76 28.08
CA ILE A 78 -7.81 -10.57 29.45
C ILE A 78 -8.98 -10.38 30.42
N THR A 79 -9.97 -9.56 30.05
CA THR A 79 -11.15 -9.31 30.87
C THR A 79 -11.97 -10.58 31.08
N ALA A 80 -12.13 -11.41 30.05
CA ALA A 80 -12.82 -12.68 30.15
C ALA A 80 -12.14 -13.62 31.17
N PHE A 81 -10.81 -13.72 31.13
CA PHE A 81 -10.06 -14.50 32.12
C PHE A 81 -10.12 -13.89 33.52
N ALA A 82 -10.07 -12.56 33.63
CA ALA A 82 -10.17 -11.88 34.92
C ALA A 82 -11.51 -12.16 35.61
N ILE A 83 -12.63 -12.09 34.87
CA ILE A 83 -13.97 -12.41 35.40
C ILE A 83 -14.02 -13.84 35.94
N MET A 84 -13.46 -14.81 35.22
CA MET A 84 -13.42 -16.21 35.69
C MET A 84 -12.54 -16.38 36.93
N ALA A 85 -11.44 -15.64 37.03
CA ALA A 85 -10.51 -15.74 38.15
C ALA A 85 -11.03 -15.05 39.43
N THR A 86 -11.77 -13.95 39.32
CA THR A 86 -12.27 -13.18 40.47
C THR A 86 -13.66 -13.59 40.94
N GLY A 87 -14.33 -14.50 40.24
CA GLY A 87 -15.71 -14.88 40.54
C GLY A 87 -15.89 -15.89 41.67
N ASP A 88 -14.88 -16.10 42.54
CA ASP A 88 -14.93 -17.01 43.70
C ASP A 88 -15.43 -18.44 43.42
N GLY A 89 -15.27 -18.92 42.18
CA GLY A 89 -15.75 -20.25 41.76
C GLY A 89 -17.24 -20.33 41.43
N GLU A 90 -17.95 -19.20 41.34
CA GLU A 90 -19.33 -19.16 40.87
C GLU A 90 -19.42 -19.68 39.43
N ALA A 91 -20.32 -20.65 39.20
CA ALA A 91 -20.55 -21.23 37.88
C ALA A 91 -20.99 -20.16 36.85
N SER A 92 -21.71 -19.13 37.29
CA SER A 92 -22.11 -17.98 36.48
C SER A 92 -20.91 -17.24 35.90
N ALA A 93 -19.90 -16.93 36.71
CA ALA A 93 -18.71 -16.19 36.28
C ALA A 93 -17.89 -16.98 35.24
N ILE A 94 -17.76 -18.30 35.44
CA ILE A 94 -17.10 -19.20 34.49
C ILE A 94 -17.84 -19.22 33.15
N LEU A 95 -19.17 -19.38 33.17
CA LEU A 95 -19.99 -19.40 31.96
C LEU A 95 -19.92 -18.07 31.20
N ILE A 96 -19.95 -16.93 31.90
CA ILE A 96 -19.82 -15.60 31.30
C ILE A 96 -18.47 -15.45 30.62
N GLY A 97 -17.37 -15.78 31.31
CA GLY A 97 -16.02 -15.67 30.74
C GLY A 97 -15.83 -16.54 29.50
N LEU A 98 -16.36 -17.77 29.51
CA LEU A 98 -16.30 -18.68 28.36
C LEU A 98 -17.12 -18.14 27.17
N LEU A 99 -18.33 -17.61 27.43
CA LEU A 99 -19.14 -16.96 26.40
C LEU A 99 -18.40 -15.75 25.80
N MET A 100 -17.76 -14.93 26.62
CA MET A 100 -16.97 -13.80 26.16
C MET A 100 -15.77 -14.22 25.31
N LEU A 101 -15.12 -15.35 25.63
CA LEU A 101 -13.99 -15.88 24.86
C LEU A 101 -14.38 -16.32 23.46
N VAL A 102 -15.60 -16.86 23.30
CA VAL A 102 -16.14 -17.26 21.99
C VAL A 102 -16.69 -16.04 21.24
N ALA A 103 -17.38 -15.13 21.93
CA ALA A 103 -17.96 -13.93 21.32
C ALA A 103 -16.88 -12.94 20.85
N GLY A 104 -15.77 -12.81 21.57
CA GLY A 104 -14.69 -11.85 21.27
C GLY A 104 -14.16 -11.95 19.83
N PRO A 105 -13.67 -13.12 19.39
CA PRO A 105 -13.19 -13.32 18.02
C PRO A 105 -14.26 -13.05 16.96
N ILE A 106 -15.52 -13.41 17.21
CA ILE A 106 -16.64 -13.17 16.29
C ILE A 106 -16.87 -11.67 16.12
N VAL A 107 -16.89 -10.93 17.23
CA VAL A 107 -17.04 -9.47 17.23
C VAL A 107 -15.85 -8.79 16.56
N ALA A 108 -14.62 -9.23 16.84
CA ALA A 108 -13.41 -8.70 16.21
C ALA A 108 -13.40 -8.93 14.69
N LEU A 109 -13.79 -10.12 14.23
CA LEU A 109 -13.93 -10.42 12.80
C LEU A 109 -15.00 -9.56 12.15
N LEU A 110 -16.15 -9.38 12.80
CA LEU A 110 -17.21 -8.49 12.31
C LEU A 110 -16.69 -7.06 12.14
N TYR A 111 -15.96 -6.52 13.13
CA TYR A 111 -15.35 -5.20 13.01
C TYR A 111 -14.32 -5.11 11.88
N LEU A 112 -13.49 -6.14 11.68
CA LEU A 112 -12.52 -6.19 10.57
C LEU A 112 -13.22 -6.18 9.21
N VAL A 113 -14.32 -6.92 9.06
CA VAL A 113 -15.13 -6.93 7.83
C VAL A 113 -15.76 -5.57 7.59
N LEU A 114 -16.37 -4.95 8.61
CA LEU A 114 -16.97 -3.62 8.50
C LEU A 114 -15.93 -2.55 8.15
N ALA A 115 -14.75 -2.61 8.78
CA ALA A 115 -13.64 -1.73 8.45
C ALA A 115 -13.21 -1.90 6.99
N ARG A 116 -13.14 -3.13 6.49
CA ARG A 116 -12.80 -3.42 5.09
C ARG A 116 -13.84 -2.85 4.12
N VAL A 117 -15.13 -3.15 4.34
CA VAL A 117 -16.22 -2.68 3.48
C VAL A 117 -16.28 -1.14 3.46
N SER A 118 -16.06 -0.50 4.60
CA SER A 118 -16.08 0.96 4.71
C SER A 118 -14.96 1.61 3.90
N LEU A 119 -13.73 1.07 3.99
CA LEU A 119 -12.59 1.57 3.22
C LEU A 119 -12.71 1.27 1.73
N GLU A 120 -13.18 0.08 1.36
CA GLU A 120 -13.49 -0.27 -0.02
C GLU A 120 -14.52 0.69 -0.60
N GLY A 121 -15.57 1.02 0.16
CA GLY A 121 -16.57 2.02 -0.22
C GLY A 121 -15.98 3.41 -0.46
N MET A 122 -15.15 3.91 0.46
CA MET A 122 -14.49 5.21 0.30
C MET A 122 -13.59 5.25 -0.93
N VAL A 123 -12.77 4.21 -1.15
CA VAL A 123 -11.88 4.11 -2.32
C VAL A 123 -12.68 4.01 -3.62
N ALA A 124 -13.79 3.26 -3.62
CA ALA A 124 -14.67 3.15 -4.78
C ALA A 124 -15.25 4.51 -5.16
N VAL A 125 -15.74 5.29 -4.19
CA VAL A 125 -16.26 6.64 -4.44
C VAL A 125 -15.20 7.56 -5.03
N ILE A 126 -13.97 7.54 -4.49
CA ILE A 126 -12.85 8.35 -4.99
C ILE A 126 -12.54 7.98 -6.44
N ARG A 127 -12.44 6.68 -6.75
CA ARG A 127 -12.16 6.20 -8.11
C ARG A 127 -13.23 6.63 -9.10
N ILE A 128 -14.50 6.53 -8.72
CA ILE A 128 -15.61 6.99 -9.56
C ILE A 128 -15.50 8.50 -9.82
N ALA A 129 -15.14 9.31 -8.83
CA ALA A 129 -14.95 10.75 -9.02
C ALA A 129 -13.80 11.07 -9.97
N GLU A 130 -12.70 10.32 -9.91
CA GLU A 130 -11.56 10.42 -10.83
C GLU A 130 -11.96 10.04 -12.27
N ASP A 131 -12.69 8.94 -12.44
CA ASP A 131 -13.17 8.47 -13.74
C ASP A 131 -14.12 9.48 -14.41
N VAL A 132 -15.06 10.05 -13.65
CA VAL A 132 -15.98 11.10 -14.15
C VAL A 132 -15.20 12.36 -14.56
N ALA A 133 -14.21 12.76 -13.76
CA ALA A 133 -13.36 13.91 -14.09
C ALA A 133 -12.53 13.67 -15.35
N ALA A 134 -12.09 12.44 -15.60
CA ALA A 134 -11.34 12.05 -16.79
C ALA A 134 -12.23 12.08 -18.06
N ILE A 135 -13.49 11.63 -17.98
CA ILE A 135 -14.44 11.70 -19.09
C ILE A 135 -14.72 13.15 -19.49
N ARG A 136 -14.90 14.06 -18.51
CA ARG A 136 -15.18 15.49 -18.79
C ARG A 136 -14.04 16.23 -19.50
N ARG A 137 -12.80 15.71 -19.45
CA ARG A 137 -11.63 16.32 -20.11
C ARG A 137 -11.43 15.87 -21.56
N ARG A 138 -12.28 14.97 -22.07
CA ARG A 138 -12.29 14.54 -23.48
C ARG A 138 -13.45 15.22 -24.21
#